data_AF-A0A9P1E8L8-F1
#
_entry.id   AF-A0A9P1E8L8-F1
#
_cell.length_a   1.000
_cell.length_b   1.000
_cell.length_c   1.000
_cell.angle_alpha   90.00
_cell.angle_beta   90.00
_cell.angle_gamma   90.00
#
_symmetry.space_group_name_H-M   'P 1'
#
loop_
_entity.id
_entity.type
_entity.pdbx_description
1 polymer ?
#
loop_
_entity_poly.entity_id
_entity_poly.type
_entity_poly.pdbx_seq_one_letter_code
_entity_poly.pdbx_strand_id
1 'polypeptide(L)'
;MAESVKEMTSKFDKLEKFQGVDFRRWQKKMHFLLTTLKVVYVLSTPMPAYHEDETIEQSRRRSKWENDDYICRGHILNGMSDTLFDIYQNVESAKELWNSLESKYMAEDASSKKFLVSDFYHYKMMDSRPVMEQYNEILRILGQLTQ
;
A
#
# COMPACT_ATOMS: atom_id res chain seq x y z
N MET A 1 -1.85 16.27 23.09
CA MET A 1 -1.64 15.98 21.65
C MET A 1 -0.57 14.92 21.42
N ALA A 2 0.61 15.00 22.06
CA ALA A 2 1.67 13.98 21.91
C ALA A 2 1.23 12.56 22.30
N GLU A 3 0.46 12.38 23.39
CA GLU A 3 -0.09 11.06 23.78
C GLU A 3 -1.07 10.48 22.75
N SER A 4 -1.89 11.32 22.12
CA SER A 4 -2.85 10.87 21.09
C SER A 4 -2.15 10.44 19.80
N VAL A 5 -1.04 11.10 19.41
CA VAL A 5 -0.21 10.66 18.28
C VAL A 5 0.49 9.35 18.59
N LYS A 6 1.03 9.20 19.81
CA LYS A 6 1.75 8.01 20.26
C LYS A 6 0.85 6.76 20.32
N GLU A 7 -0.38 6.94 20.75
CA GLU A 7 -1.41 5.89 20.81
C GLU A 7 -2.01 5.57 19.41
N MET A 8 -2.00 6.54 18.49
CA MET A 8 -2.32 6.27 17.08
C MET A 8 -1.21 5.46 16.42
N THR A 9 0.06 5.87 16.57
CA THR A 9 1.22 5.13 16.04
C THR A 9 1.29 3.69 16.53
N SER A 10 0.95 3.41 17.79
CA SER A 10 0.94 2.03 18.32
C SER A 10 -0.18 1.14 17.75
N LYS A 11 -1.29 1.73 17.29
CA LYS A 11 -2.33 1.00 16.54
C LYS A 11 -1.89 0.70 15.11
N PHE A 12 -1.01 1.52 14.54
CA PHE A 12 -0.50 1.35 13.19
C PHE A 12 0.66 0.34 13.10
N ASP A 13 1.33 0.02 14.21
CA ASP A 13 2.24 -1.14 14.30
C ASP A 13 1.53 -2.49 14.01
N LYS A 14 0.20 -2.50 13.97
CA LYS A 14 -0.64 -3.65 13.60
C LYS A 14 -1.08 -3.67 12.14
N LEU A 15 -0.62 -2.74 11.29
CA LEU A 15 -0.92 -2.83 9.86
C LEU A 15 -0.23 -4.08 9.30
N GLU A 16 -0.99 -4.97 8.69
CA GLU A 16 -0.41 -6.12 7.99
C GLU A 16 0.53 -5.63 6.89
N LYS A 17 1.76 -6.16 6.90
CA LYS A 17 2.76 -5.87 5.86
C LYS A 17 2.24 -6.32 4.50
N PHE A 18 2.37 -5.47 3.49
CA PHE A 18 2.07 -5.81 2.11
C PHE A 18 2.97 -6.93 1.61
N GLN A 19 2.36 -7.99 1.08
CA GLN A 19 3.07 -9.17 0.57
C GLN A 19 3.04 -9.26 -0.97
N GLY A 20 2.58 -8.21 -1.68
CA GLY A 20 2.41 -8.23 -3.14
C GLY A 20 1.00 -8.61 -3.61
N VAL A 21 0.09 -8.94 -2.70
CA VAL A 21 -1.31 -9.31 -2.98
C VAL A 21 -2.29 -8.37 -2.26
N ASP A 22 -3.53 -8.30 -2.76
CA ASP A 22 -4.59 -7.43 -2.21
C ASP A 22 -4.19 -5.96 -2.07
N PHE A 23 -3.45 -5.48 -3.07
CA PHE A 23 -2.86 -4.15 -3.06
C PHE A 23 -3.86 -3.05 -2.75
N ARG A 24 -5.08 -3.10 -3.30
CA ARG A 24 -6.12 -2.08 -3.05
C ARG A 24 -6.46 -1.92 -1.57
N ARG A 25 -6.51 -3.03 -0.82
CA ARG A 25 -6.85 -3.00 0.61
C ARG A 25 -5.69 -2.44 1.42
N TRP A 26 -4.48 -2.93 1.18
CA TRP A 26 -3.29 -2.40 1.84
C TRP A 26 -3.08 -0.92 1.52
N GLN A 27 -3.19 -0.54 0.25
CA GLN A 27 -3.01 0.84 -0.21
C GLN A 27 -4.00 1.79 0.47
N LYS A 28 -5.28 1.43 0.58
CA LYS A 28 -6.27 2.24 1.31
C LYS A 28 -5.89 2.41 2.78
N LYS A 29 -5.50 1.33 3.46
CA LYS A 29 -5.04 1.38 4.87
C LYS A 29 -3.81 2.29 5.01
N MET A 30 -2.84 2.17 4.10
CA MET A 30 -1.64 3.01 4.07
C MET A 30 -1.98 4.47 3.82
N HIS A 31 -2.86 4.78 2.87
CA HIS A 31 -3.30 6.13 2.59
C HIS A 31 -3.99 6.78 3.81
N PHE A 32 -4.81 6.03 4.56
CA PHE A 32 -5.39 6.51 5.81
C PHE A 32 -4.32 6.84 6.86
N LEU A 33 -3.31 5.98 7.02
CA LEU A 33 -2.17 6.24 7.90
C LEU A 33 -1.45 7.54 7.52
N LEU A 34 -1.07 7.69 6.25
CA LEU A 34 -0.39 8.90 5.76
C LEU A 34 -1.22 10.17 5.92
N THR A 35 -2.55 10.04 5.82
CA THR A 35 -3.50 11.14 6.05
C THR A 35 -3.51 11.56 7.52
N THR A 36 -3.56 10.58 8.44
CA THR A 36 -3.49 10.80 9.88
C THR A 36 -2.18 11.48 10.29
N LEU A 37 -1.08 11.10 9.65
CA LEU A 37 0.25 11.71 9.85
C LEU A 37 0.39 13.08 9.16
N LYS A 38 -0.60 13.50 8.36
CA LYS A 38 -0.62 14.76 7.59
C LYS A 38 0.50 14.88 6.56
N VAL A 39 1.03 13.76 6.07
CA VAL A 39 2.09 13.73 5.04
C VAL A 39 1.57 13.30 3.66
N VAL A 40 0.34 12.80 3.56
CA VAL A 40 -0.24 12.27 2.29
C VAL A 40 -0.19 13.26 1.12
N TYR A 41 -0.17 14.57 1.39
CA TYR A 41 -0.16 15.61 0.38
C TYR A 41 1.09 15.59 -0.52
N VAL A 42 2.21 15.02 -0.06
CA VAL A 42 3.45 14.89 -0.85
C VAL A 42 3.28 13.94 -2.05
N LEU A 43 2.29 13.05 -2.01
CA LEU A 43 1.96 12.16 -3.12
C LEU A 43 1.36 12.91 -4.32
N SER A 44 0.72 14.06 -4.09
CA SER A 44 0.11 14.87 -5.14
C SER A 44 0.88 16.16 -5.42
N THR A 45 1.47 16.76 -4.38
CA THR A 45 2.10 18.08 -4.43
C THR A 45 3.59 17.98 -4.74
N PRO A 46 4.08 18.57 -5.84
CA PRO A 46 5.51 18.52 -6.16
C PRO A 46 6.35 19.32 -5.15
N MET A 47 7.64 18.98 -5.07
CA MET A 47 8.60 19.71 -4.25
C MET A 47 8.64 21.19 -4.64
N PRO A 48 8.64 22.14 -3.68
CA PRO A 48 8.84 23.54 -3.97
C PRO A 48 10.19 23.81 -4.66
N ALA A 49 10.17 24.55 -5.77
CA ALA A 49 11.35 24.88 -6.55
C ALA A 49 12.42 25.63 -5.72
N TYR A 50 13.69 25.35 -6.02
CA TYR A 50 14.82 26.10 -5.49
C TYR A 50 14.99 27.44 -6.19
N HIS A 51 15.26 28.48 -5.41
CA HIS A 51 15.62 29.81 -5.89
C HIS A 51 16.75 30.36 -5.01
N GLU A 52 17.77 30.98 -5.61
CA GLU A 52 18.90 31.56 -4.88
C GLU A 52 18.44 32.69 -3.93
N ASP A 53 17.51 33.52 -4.38
CA ASP A 53 16.95 34.65 -3.61
C ASP A 53 15.76 34.24 -2.71
N GLU A 54 15.71 32.98 -2.29
CA GLU A 54 14.58 32.51 -1.50
C GLU A 54 14.51 33.19 -0.13
N THR A 55 13.29 33.58 0.25
CA THR A 55 13.02 34.02 1.61
C THR A 55 13.21 32.86 2.59
N ILE A 56 13.50 33.20 3.85
CA ILE A 56 13.57 32.22 4.95
C ILE A 56 12.28 31.37 5.01
N GLU A 57 11.13 31.95 4.68
CA GLU A 57 9.86 31.23 4.67
C GLU A 57 9.78 30.18 3.55
N GLN A 58 10.27 30.51 2.35
CA GLN A 58 10.33 29.56 1.22
C GLN A 58 11.27 28.40 1.54
N SER A 59 12.44 28.70 2.10
CA SER A 59 13.40 27.67 2.51
C SER A 59 12.80 26.72 3.55
N ARG A 60 12.11 27.25 4.57
CA ARG A 60 11.38 26.46 5.57
C ARG A 60 10.29 25.59 4.97
N ARG A 61 9.55 26.10 3.98
CA ARG A 61 8.51 25.32 3.27
C ARG A 61 9.12 24.15 2.52
N ARG A 62 10.28 24.33 1.87
CA ARG A 62 10.98 23.23 1.17
C ARG A 62 11.50 22.18 2.15
N SER A 63 12.21 22.59 3.19
CA SER A 63 12.73 21.63 4.19
C SER A 63 11.61 20.85 4.89
N LYS A 64 10.45 21.49 5.12
CA LYS A 64 9.28 20.78 5.62
C LYS A 64 8.77 19.74 4.63
N TRP A 65 8.66 20.10 3.35
CA TRP A 65 8.21 19.17 2.30
C TRP A 65 9.16 17.97 2.19
N GLU A 66 10.48 18.20 2.19
CA GLU A 66 11.50 17.14 2.15
C GLU A 66 11.39 16.18 3.34
N ASN A 67 11.19 16.72 4.55
CA ASN A 67 10.97 15.93 5.74
C ASN A 67 9.67 15.10 5.64
N ASP A 68 8.58 15.71 5.18
CA ASP A 68 7.30 15.03 5.04
C ASP A 68 7.35 13.94 3.95
N ASP A 69 8.11 14.15 2.86
CA ASP A 69 8.36 13.14 1.82
C ASP A 69 9.19 11.96 2.38
N TYR A 70 10.25 12.25 3.13
CA TYR A 70 11.04 11.20 3.82
C TYR A 70 10.18 10.36 4.76
N ILE A 71 9.34 10.99 5.58
CA ILE A 71 8.41 10.29 6.50
C ILE A 71 7.40 9.46 5.71
N CYS A 72 6.80 10.03 4.68
CA CYS A 72 5.82 9.36 3.83
C CYS A 72 6.42 8.11 3.18
N ARG A 73 7.58 8.27 2.53
CA ARG A 73 8.35 7.17 1.91
C ARG A 73 8.72 6.10 2.94
N GLY A 74 9.20 6.51 4.11
CA GLY A 74 9.55 5.61 5.21
C GLY A 74 8.36 4.75 5.67
N HIS A 75 7.16 5.33 5.79
CA HIS A 75 5.97 4.56 6.17
C HIS A 75 5.51 3.59 5.09
N ILE A 76 5.59 3.99 3.82
CA ILE A 76 5.25 3.10 2.70
C ILE A 76 6.21 1.89 2.69
N LEU A 77 7.52 2.13 2.81
CA LEU A 77 8.55 1.09 2.86
C LEU A 77 8.42 0.18 4.08
N ASN A 78 8.18 0.72 5.28
CA ASN A 78 7.97 -0.10 6.47
C ASN A 78 6.64 -0.89 6.43
N GLY A 79 5.71 -0.47 5.58
CA GLY A 79 4.43 -1.13 5.39
C GLY A 79 4.46 -2.35 4.46
N MET A 80 5.60 -2.70 3.86
CA MET A 80 5.75 -3.87 2.99
C MET A 80 6.66 -4.95 3.59
N SER A 81 6.67 -6.13 2.99
CA SER A 81 7.59 -7.23 3.36
C SER A 81 9.05 -6.84 3.10
N ASP A 82 9.98 -7.51 3.79
CA ASP A 82 11.40 -7.20 3.68
C ASP A 82 11.92 -7.43 2.25
N THR A 83 11.40 -8.46 1.56
CA THR A 83 11.70 -8.69 0.14
C THR A 83 11.26 -7.54 -0.76
N LEU A 84 10.08 -6.95 -0.51
CA LEU A 84 9.62 -5.80 -1.28
C LEU A 84 10.38 -4.53 -0.88
N PHE A 85 10.69 -4.36 0.40
CA PHE A 85 11.53 -3.27 0.88
C PHE A 85 12.86 -3.26 0.12
N ASP A 86 13.53 -4.41 0.01
CA ASP A 86 14.83 -4.50 -0.65
C ASP A 86 14.79 -4.04 -2.12
N ILE A 87 13.68 -4.29 -2.81
CA ILE A 87 13.43 -3.88 -4.20
C ILE A 87 13.23 -2.37 -4.32
N TYR A 88 12.50 -1.78 -3.37
CA TYR A 88 12.01 -0.40 -3.48
C TYR A 88 12.77 0.63 -2.63
N GLN A 89 13.68 0.21 -1.75
CA GLN A 89 14.37 1.10 -0.79
C GLN A 89 15.11 2.28 -1.43
N ASN A 90 15.56 2.13 -2.68
CA ASN A 90 16.33 3.15 -3.40
C ASN A 90 15.47 4.11 -4.23
N VAL A 91 14.14 4.01 -4.19
CA VAL A 91 13.26 4.97 -4.87
C VAL A 91 13.36 6.33 -4.17
N GLU A 92 13.57 7.39 -4.96
CA GLU A 92 14.00 8.70 -4.43
C GLU A 92 12.89 9.44 -3.69
N SER A 93 11.65 9.42 -4.21
CA SER A 93 10.52 10.13 -3.61
C SER A 93 9.36 9.22 -3.20
N ALA A 94 8.54 9.67 -2.24
CA ALA A 94 7.34 8.94 -1.85
C ALA A 94 6.34 8.82 -3.02
N LYS A 95 6.26 9.85 -3.87
CA LYS A 95 5.38 9.89 -5.03
C LYS A 95 5.77 8.86 -6.09
N GLU A 96 7.05 8.77 -6.44
CA GLU A 96 7.54 7.76 -7.40
C GLU A 96 7.32 6.35 -6.88
N LEU A 97 7.57 6.14 -5.58
CA LEU A 97 7.32 4.86 -4.93
C LEU A 97 5.84 4.48 -5.03
N TRP A 98 4.96 5.40 -4.67
CA TRP A 98 3.51 5.21 -4.72
C TRP A 98 3.04 4.86 -6.14
N ASN A 99 3.47 5.62 -7.14
CA ASN A 99 3.12 5.40 -8.55
C ASN A 99 3.64 4.06 -9.07
N SER A 100 4.86 3.68 -8.67
CA SER A 100 5.47 2.39 -9.07
C SER A 100 4.67 1.21 -8.52
N LEU A 101 4.22 1.31 -7.26
CA LEU A 101 3.37 0.30 -6.64
C LEU A 101 1.99 0.24 -7.31
N GLU A 102 1.37 1.38 -7.58
CA GLU A 102 0.09 1.43 -8.31
C GLU A 102 0.20 0.80 -9.69
N SER A 103 1.21 1.19 -10.47
CA SER A 103 1.40 0.69 -11.83
C SER A 103 1.58 -0.83 -11.86
N LYS A 104 2.31 -1.39 -10.88
CA LYS A 104 2.57 -2.83 -10.84
C LYS A 104 1.37 -3.62 -10.32
N TYR A 105 0.84 -3.23 -9.16
CA TYR A 105 -0.07 -4.10 -8.42
C TYR A 105 -1.56 -3.79 -8.63
N MET A 106 -1.94 -2.63 -9.18
CA MET A 106 -3.37 -2.34 -9.45
C MET A 106 -3.96 -3.24 -10.53
N ALA A 107 -3.21 -3.47 -11.61
CA ALA A 107 -3.64 -4.31 -12.72
C ALA A 107 -3.60 -5.81 -12.35
N GLU A 108 -2.57 -6.22 -11.59
CA GLU A 108 -2.41 -7.59 -11.10
C GLU A 108 -3.52 -7.98 -10.11
N ASP A 109 -3.90 -7.09 -9.17
CA ASP A 109 -5.00 -7.33 -8.21
C ASP A 109 -6.34 -7.49 -8.94
N ALA A 110 -6.62 -6.62 -9.92
CA ALA A 110 -7.84 -6.69 -10.73
C ALA A 110 -7.89 -7.96 -11.58
N SER A 111 -6.76 -8.34 -12.19
CA SER A 111 -6.66 -9.54 -13.03
C SER A 111 -6.81 -10.82 -12.19
N SER A 112 -6.11 -10.91 -11.07
CA SER A 112 -6.17 -12.05 -10.14
C SER A 112 -7.60 -12.28 -9.63
N LYS A 113 -8.30 -11.22 -9.25
CA LYS A 113 -9.72 -11.32 -8.84
C LYS A 113 -10.63 -11.76 -9.97
N LYS A 114 -10.38 -11.30 -11.21
CA LYS A 114 -11.14 -11.75 -12.39
C LYS A 114 -10.92 -13.24 -12.66
N PHE A 115 -9.70 -13.75 -12.52
CA PHE A 115 -9.41 -15.18 -12.66
C PHE A 115 -10.12 -16.00 -11.58
N LEU A 116 -10.08 -15.57 -10.32
CA LEU A 116 -10.79 -16.25 -9.23
C LEU A 116 -12.31 -16.29 -9.45
N VAL A 117 -12.91 -15.21 -9.95
CA VAL A 117 -14.34 -15.19 -10.32
C VAL A 117 -14.63 -16.19 -11.43
N SER A 118 -13.76 -16.25 -12.45
CA SER A 118 -13.87 -17.23 -13.53
C SER A 118 -13.74 -18.67 -13.02
N ASP A 119 -12.74 -18.95 -12.18
CA ASP A 119 -12.51 -20.27 -11.60
C ASP A 119 -13.70 -20.70 -10.75
N PHE A 120 -14.26 -19.81 -9.94
CA PHE A 120 -15.47 -20.07 -9.16
C PHE A 120 -16.68 -20.37 -10.07
N TYR A 121 -16.90 -19.56 -11.10
CA TYR A 121 -18.05 -19.72 -12.02
C TYR A 121 -17.96 -21.01 -12.84
N HIS A 122 -16.76 -21.40 -13.26
CA HIS A 122 -16.54 -22.59 -14.09
C HIS A 122 -16.23 -23.85 -13.28
N TYR A 123 -16.12 -23.76 -11.96
CA TYR A 123 -15.86 -24.93 -11.11
C TYR A 123 -16.98 -25.96 -11.29
N LYS A 124 -16.60 -27.19 -11.65
CA LYS A 124 -17.51 -28.34 -11.73
C LYS A 124 -16.96 -29.44 -10.86
N MET A 125 -17.78 -29.92 -9.93
CA MET A 125 -17.44 -31.11 -9.17
C MET A 125 -17.37 -32.32 -10.10
N MET A 126 -16.41 -33.20 -9.84
CA MET A 126 -16.23 -34.47 -10.53
C MET A 126 -16.69 -35.62 -9.64
N ASP A 127 -17.46 -36.55 -10.21
CA ASP A 127 -18.01 -37.72 -9.51
C ASP A 127 -16.92 -38.65 -8.96
N SER A 128 -15.73 -38.64 -9.57
CA SER A 128 -14.59 -39.47 -9.16
C SER A 128 -13.83 -38.95 -7.93
N ARG A 129 -14.23 -37.81 -7.36
CA ARG A 129 -13.52 -37.14 -6.26
C ARG A 129 -14.42 -36.99 -5.02
N PRO A 130 -13.88 -37.11 -3.80
CA PRO A 130 -14.66 -36.87 -2.58
C PRO A 130 -15.26 -35.46 -2.55
N VAL A 131 -16.53 -35.36 -2.18
CA VAL A 131 -17.26 -34.07 -2.11
C VAL A 131 -16.57 -33.09 -1.16
N MET A 132 -16.05 -33.57 -0.02
CA MET A 132 -15.42 -32.70 0.98
C MET A 132 -14.12 -32.04 0.49
N GLU A 133 -13.33 -32.72 -0.33
CA GLU A 133 -12.12 -32.12 -0.91
C GLU A 133 -12.49 -31.00 -1.88
N GLN A 134 -13.47 -31.25 -2.74
CA GLN A 134 -13.96 -30.29 -3.72
C GLN A 134 -14.65 -29.10 -3.05
N TYR A 135 -15.40 -29.33 -1.97
CA TYR A 135 -15.97 -28.29 -1.13
C TYR A 135 -14.89 -27.37 -0.53
N ASN A 136 -13.81 -27.93 0.01
CA ASN A 136 -12.70 -27.14 0.55
C ASN A 136 -11.99 -26.31 -0.54
N GLU A 137 -11.87 -26.83 -1.76
CA GLU A 137 -11.34 -26.08 -2.91
C GLU A 137 -12.20 -24.87 -3.24
N ILE A 138 -13.52 -25.06 -3.32
CA ILE A 138 -14.49 -23.98 -3.56
C ILE A 138 -14.41 -22.94 -2.43
N LEU A 139 -14.35 -23.37 -1.16
CA LEU A 139 -14.20 -22.47 -0.02
C LEU A 139 -12.91 -21.66 -0.09
N ARG A 140 -11.80 -22.25 -0.55
CA ARG A 140 -10.54 -21.54 -0.73
C ARG A 140 -10.67 -20.44 -1.79
N ILE A 141 -11.28 -20.74 -2.93
CA ILE A 141 -11.51 -19.76 -4.01
C ILE A 141 -12.41 -18.62 -3.49
N LEU A 142 -13.50 -18.95 -2.78
CA LEU A 142 -14.39 -17.96 -2.15
C LEU A 142 -13.67 -17.10 -1.09
N GLY A 143 -12.81 -17.70 -0.27
CA GLY A 143 -12.03 -16.99 0.73
C GLY A 143 -11.12 -15.93 0.09
N GLN A 144 -10.51 -16.26 -1.05
CA GLN A 144 -9.68 -15.32 -1.82
C GLN A 144 -10.49 -14.25 -2.54
N LEU A 145 -11.76 -14.49 -2.84
CA LEU A 145 -12.67 -13.51 -3.43
C LEU A 145 -13.21 -12.48 -2.42
N THR A 146 -13.26 -12.83 -1.13
CA THR A 146 -14.00 -12.07 -0.10
C THR A 146 -13.10 -11.28 0.86
N GLN A 147 -11.77 -11.34 0.71
CA GLN A 147 -10.78 -10.63 1.55
C GLN A 147 -10.31 -9.29 0.97
#